data_AF-A0A1M5W6L6-F1
#
_entry.id   AF-A0A1M5W6L6-F1
#
_cell.length_a   1.000
_cell.length_b   1.000
_cell.length_c   1.000
_cell.angle_alpha   90.00
_cell.angle_beta   90.00
_cell.angle_gamma   90.00
#
_symmetry.space_group_name_H-M   'P 1'
#
loop_
_entity.id
_entity.type
_entity.pdbx_description
1 polymer ?
#
loop_
_entity_poly.entity_id
_entity_poly.type
_entity_poly.pdbx_seq_one_letter_code
_entity_poly.pdbx_strand_id
1 'polypeptide(L)'
;MRFLLYIISAFVFISCNTGNKTDVMSFREGHFKTYLGERKDSSTFYRNKNLQIETYKSKTDTFHIRWISNFEYELLKTNPKSKLDSIPFKVRITAIKNNYYKFKGAYEGSDFVQTGTSHIIQE
;
A
#
# COMPACT_ATOMS: atom_id res chain seq x y z
N MET A 1 54.01 10.33 21.71
CA MET A 1 53.22 10.60 20.50
C MET A 1 53.34 9.42 19.53
N ARG A 2 52.28 9.11 18.77
CA ARG A 2 52.17 8.11 17.66
C ARG A 2 51.44 6.78 17.90
N PHE A 3 50.99 6.43 19.10
CA PHE A 3 50.16 5.20 19.28
C PHE A 3 48.72 5.44 19.79
N LEU A 4 48.39 6.65 20.25
CA LEU A 4 47.03 7.00 20.71
C LEU A 4 46.10 7.51 19.59
N LEU A 5 46.60 7.66 18.36
CA LEU A 5 45.81 8.12 17.21
C LEU A 5 45.16 6.97 16.41
N TYR A 6 45.51 5.71 16.71
CA TYR A 6 45.02 4.56 15.95
C TYR A 6 43.73 3.93 16.51
N ILE A 7 43.26 4.34 17.69
CA ILE A 7 42.08 3.74 18.35
C ILE A 7 40.77 4.43 17.95
N ILE A 8 40.82 5.61 17.30
CA ILE A 8 39.62 6.37 16.87
C ILE A 8 39.10 5.90 15.50
N SER A 9 39.87 5.09 14.75
CA SER A 9 39.48 4.62 13.42
C SER A 9 38.51 3.44 13.39
N ALA A 10 38.06 2.92 14.55
CA ALA A 10 37.29 1.67 14.62
C ALA A 10 35.79 1.84 14.91
N PHE A 11 35.24 3.06 14.99
CA PHE A 11 33.91 3.26 15.59
C PHE A 11 32.84 3.99 14.77
N VAL A 12 32.96 4.04 13.45
CA VAL A 12 31.87 4.57 12.63
C VAL A 12 31.62 3.58 11.52
N PHE A 13 30.63 2.70 11.67
CA PHE A 13 29.70 2.18 10.64
C PHE A 13 28.84 1.05 11.25
N ILE A 14 28.16 1.32 12.37
CA ILE A 14 26.91 0.61 12.67
C ILE A 14 25.80 1.59 12.33
N SER A 15 25.62 1.87 11.04
CA SER A 15 24.36 2.44 10.58
C SER A 15 23.30 1.38 10.85
N CYS A 16 22.48 1.65 11.86
CA CYS A 16 21.28 0.90 12.15
C CYS A 16 20.36 1.09 10.93
N ASN A 17 20.50 0.22 9.92
CA ASN A 17 19.37 -0.08 9.06
C ASN A 17 18.39 -0.81 9.97
N THR A 18 17.56 -0.04 10.66
CA THR A 18 16.30 -0.52 11.20
C THR A 18 15.51 -0.99 9.98
N GLY A 19 15.83 -2.21 9.54
CA GLY A 19 15.03 -3.00 8.65
C GLY A 19 13.76 -3.26 9.43
N ASN A 20 12.89 -2.25 9.49
CA ASN A 20 11.48 -2.49 9.55
C ASN A 20 11.26 -3.49 8.43
N LYS A 21 11.09 -4.77 8.79
CA LYS A 21 10.64 -5.78 7.86
C LYS A 21 9.30 -5.24 7.41
N THR A 22 9.33 -4.55 6.28
CA THR A 22 8.17 -3.96 5.64
C THR A 22 7.40 -5.15 5.10
N ASP A 23 6.71 -5.87 6.00
CA ASP A 23 6.10 -7.13 5.65
C ASP A 23 4.82 -6.85 4.88
N VAL A 24 4.99 -6.60 3.58
CA VAL A 24 3.89 -6.33 2.67
C VAL A 24 2.97 -7.54 2.53
N MET A 25 3.46 -8.73 2.89
CA MET A 25 2.69 -9.98 2.80
C MET A 25 1.46 -9.92 3.71
N SER A 26 1.56 -9.26 4.86
CA SER A 26 0.44 -9.02 5.78
C SER A 26 -0.70 -8.17 5.17
N PHE A 27 -0.44 -7.44 4.08
CA PHE A 27 -1.44 -6.60 3.39
C PHE A 27 -1.97 -7.25 2.11
N ARG A 28 -1.55 -8.47 1.77
CA ARG A 28 -2.03 -9.18 0.57
C ARG A 28 -3.43 -9.75 0.74
N GLU A 29 -3.79 -10.15 1.95
CA GLU A 29 -5.07 -10.79 2.26
C GLU A 29 -5.60 -10.25 3.61
N GLY A 30 -6.93 -10.17 3.75
CA GLY A 30 -7.57 -9.74 4.99
C GLY A 30 -8.62 -8.65 4.82
N HIS A 31 -9.01 -8.06 5.93
CA HIS A 31 -10.02 -7.00 6.00
C HIS A 31 -9.34 -5.67 6.29
N PHE A 32 -9.78 -4.63 5.59
CA PHE A 32 -9.13 -3.32 5.66
C PHE A 32 -10.14 -2.19 5.67
N LYS A 33 -9.74 -1.09 6.30
CA LYS A 33 -10.42 0.21 6.21
C LYS A 33 -9.48 1.25 5.61
N THR A 34 -9.87 1.83 4.48
CA THR A 34 -9.13 2.87 3.79
C THR A 34 -9.71 4.24 4.08
N TYR A 35 -8.82 5.19 4.33
CA TYR A 35 -9.14 6.61 4.36
C TYR A 35 -8.51 7.29 3.13
N LEU A 36 -9.32 8.01 2.35
CA LEU A 36 -8.90 8.72 1.15
C LEU A 36 -8.54 10.17 1.50
N GLY A 37 -7.42 10.67 0.97
CA GLY A 37 -6.95 12.05 1.19
C GLY A 37 -6.74 12.39 2.68
N GLU A 38 -7.30 13.53 3.11
CA GLU A 38 -7.23 14.02 4.51
C GLU A 38 -8.24 13.35 5.46
N ARG A 39 -8.54 12.05 5.25
CA ARG A 39 -9.41 11.23 6.11
C ARG A 39 -10.89 11.61 6.18
N LYS A 40 -11.41 12.40 5.24
CA LYS A 40 -12.84 12.77 5.19
C LYS A 40 -13.74 11.69 4.59
N ASP A 41 -13.18 10.87 3.71
CA ASP A 41 -13.90 9.76 3.06
C ASP A 41 -13.19 8.43 3.39
N SER A 42 -13.99 7.39 3.64
CA SER A 42 -13.46 6.05 3.92
C SER A 42 -14.24 4.95 3.22
N SER A 43 -13.54 3.87 2.88
CA SER A 43 -14.11 2.62 2.38
C SER A 43 -13.64 1.44 3.22
N THR A 44 -14.37 0.35 3.17
CA THR A 44 -13.97 -0.93 3.76
C THR A 44 -13.84 -1.95 2.66
N PHE A 45 -12.82 -2.79 2.71
CA PHE A 45 -12.67 -3.85 1.72
C PHE A 45 -12.13 -5.14 2.32
N TYR A 46 -12.57 -6.24 1.75
CA TYR A 46 -11.96 -7.55 1.93
C TYR A 46 -11.10 -7.87 0.72
N ARG A 47 -9.90 -8.42 0.95
CA ARG A 47 -8.96 -8.80 -0.10
C ARG A 47 -8.53 -10.25 0.10
N ASN A 48 -8.52 -11.00 -1.00
CA ASN A 48 -7.88 -12.31 -1.10
C ASN A 48 -6.85 -12.31 -2.25
N LYS A 49 -6.33 -13.48 -2.61
CA LYS A 49 -5.29 -13.66 -3.65
C LYS A 49 -5.64 -13.06 -5.01
N ASN A 50 -6.92 -13.05 -5.40
CA ASN A 50 -7.35 -12.75 -6.77
C ASN A 50 -8.43 -11.65 -6.84
N LEU A 51 -9.08 -11.33 -5.72
CA LEU A 51 -10.20 -10.41 -5.64
C LEU A 51 -10.07 -9.44 -4.47
N GLN A 52 -10.59 -8.25 -4.68
CA GLN A 52 -10.87 -7.25 -3.65
C GLN A 52 -12.35 -6.84 -3.76
N ILE A 53 -13.10 -6.99 -2.67
CA ILE A 53 -14.50 -6.58 -2.55
C ILE A 53 -14.52 -5.33 -1.68
N GLU A 54 -14.84 -4.18 -2.26
CA GLU A 54 -14.79 -2.89 -1.58
C GLU A 54 -16.17 -2.26 -1.49
N THR A 55 -16.51 -1.77 -0.31
CA THR A 55 -17.73 -1.02 -0.03
C THR A 55 -17.40 0.43 0.28
N TYR A 56 -17.94 1.34 -0.54
CA TYR A 56 -17.81 2.78 -0.38
C TYR A 56 -19.19 3.43 -0.51
N LYS A 57 -19.59 4.24 0.49
CA LYS A 57 -20.91 4.93 0.53
C LYS A 57 -22.08 3.98 0.21
N SER A 58 -22.09 2.81 0.83
CA SER A 58 -23.10 1.73 0.65
C SER A 58 -23.15 1.10 -0.75
N LYS A 59 -22.18 1.41 -1.63
CA LYS A 59 -22.00 0.74 -2.91
C LYS A 59 -20.85 -0.25 -2.80
N THR A 60 -21.10 -1.49 -3.18
CA THR A 60 -20.09 -2.55 -3.19
C THR A 60 -19.66 -2.82 -4.63
N ASP A 61 -18.37 -2.69 -4.88
CA ASP A 61 -17.71 -3.04 -6.13
C ASP A 61 -16.76 -4.22 -5.91
N THR A 62 -16.54 -5.01 -6.94
CA THR A 62 -15.57 -6.12 -6.92
C THR A 62 -14.49 -5.86 -7.95
N PHE A 63 -13.24 -6.08 -7.55
CA PHE A 63 -12.06 -5.85 -8.36
C PHE A 63 -11.22 -7.13 -8.43
N HIS A 64 -10.70 -7.44 -9.61
CA HIS A 64 -9.56 -8.33 -9.75
C HIS A 64 -8.30 -7.62 -9.25
N ILE A 65 -7.55 -8.28 -8.37
CA ILE A 65 -6.25 -7.77 -7.89
C ILE A 65 -5.11 -8.55 -8.56
N ARG A 66 -4.11 -7.81 -9.03
CA ARG A 66 -2.86 -8.38 -9.56
C ARG A 66 -1.67 -7.67 -8.95
N TRP A 67 -0.84 -8.39 -8.19
CA TRP A 67 0.41 -7.86 -7.66
C TRP A 67 1.49 -7.87 -8.75
N ILE A 68 2.06 -6.70 -9.06
CA ILE A 68 3.19 -6.56 -9.98
C ILE A 68 4.50 -6.76 -9.23
N SER A 69 4.57 -6.21 -8.01
CA SER A 69 5.73 -6.32 -7.12
C SER A 69 5.27 -6.33 -5.66
N ASN A 70 6.20 -6.36 -4.71
CA ASN A 70 5.82 -6.28 -3.29
C ASN A 70 5.16 -4.96 -2.90
N PHE A 71 5.41 -3.87 -3.63
CA PHE A 71 4.86 -2.54 -3.29
C PHE A 71 3.88 -2.01 -4.33
N GLU A 72 3.59 -2.79 -5.37
CA GLU A 72 2.75 -2.36 -6.49
C GLU A 72 1.76 -3.45 -6.89
N TYR A 73 0.50 -3.04 -7.04
CA TYR A 73 -0.57 -3.90 -7.52
C TYR A 73 -1.57 -3.11 -8.35
N GLU A 74 -2.39 -3.82 -9.11
CA GLU A 74 -3.43 -3.24 -9.96
C GLU A 74 -4.78 -3.77 -9.54
N LEU A 75 -5.79 -2.92 -9.64
CA LEU A 75 -7.20 -3.24 -9.44
C LEU A 75 -7.95 -3.01 -10.75
N LEU A 76 -8.71 -4.01 -11.18
CA LEU A 76 -9.58 -3.91 -12.37
C LEU A 76 -10.98 -4.33 -11.97
N LYS A 77 -12.02 -3.55 -12.30
CA LYS A 77 -13.40 -3.93 -11.97
C LYS A 77 -13.78 -5.23 -12.69
N THR A 78 -14.41 -6.15 -11.96
CA THR A 78 -14.88 -7.42 -12.53
C THR A 78 -16.02 -7.21 -13.53
N ASN A 79 -16.85 -6.19 -13.31
CA ASN A 79 -17.97 -5.83 -14.17
C ASN A 79 -17.92 -4.33 -14.51
N PRO A 80 -17.13 -3.93 -15.51
CA PRO A 80 -17.00 -2.52 -15.88
C PRO A 80 -18.28 -2.00 -16.53
N LYS A 81 -18.79 -0.87 -16.05
CA LYS A 81 -19.99 -0.20 -16.59
C LYS A 81 -19.66 1.02 -17.44
N SER A 82 -18.48 1.59 -17.21
CA SER A 82 -17.96 2.74 -17.95
C SER A 82 -16.59 2.44 -18.54
N LYS A 83 -16.14 3.25 -19.50
CA LYS A 83 -14.78 3.16 -20.06
C LYS A 83 -13.70 3.31 -18.98
N LEU A 84 -13.94 4.15 -17.98
CA LEU A 84 -13.03 4.35 -16.86
C LEU A 84 -12.90 3.08 -16.00
N ASP A 85 -14.01 2.36 -15.80
CA ASP A 85 -14.02 1.10 -15.03
C ASP A 85 -13.19 -0.01 -15.69
N SER A 86 -13.03 0.05 -17.01
CA SER A 86 -12.20 -0.88 -17.79
C SER A 86 -10.70 -0.56 -17.72
N ILE A 87 -10.31 0.57 -17.13
CA ILE A 87 -8.91 0.97 -17.00
C ILE A 87 -8.37 0.45 -15.66
N PRO A 88 -7.23 -0.26 -15.65
CA PRO A 88 -6.59 -0.69 -14.40
C PRO A 88 -6.23 0.50 -13.52
N PHE A 89 -6.60 0.40 -12.25
CA PHE A 89 -6.18 1.33 -11.22
C PHE A 89 -4.90 0.81 -10.57
N LYS A 90 -3.76 1.44 -10.87
CA LYS A 90 -2.45 1.06 -10.38
C LYS A 90 -2.22 1.67 -9.01
N VAL A 91 -1.84 0.86 -8.03
CA VAL A 91 -1.60 1.28 -6.65
C VAL A 91 -0.16 0.99 -6.26
N ARG A 92 0.54 2.01 -5.75
CA ARG A 92 1.88 1.94 -5.19
C ARG A 92 1.84 2.25 -3.70
N ILE A 93 2.36 1.33 -2.90
CA ILE A 93 2.56 1.50 -1.46
C ILE A 93 3.79 2.38 -1.24
N THR A 94 3.63 3.46 -0.48
CA THR A 94 4.68 4.48 -0.25
C THR A 94 5.23 4.45 1.16
N ALA A 95 4.48 3.92 2.12
CA ALA A 95 4.95 3.72 3.49
C ALA A 95 4.15 2.59 4.15
N ILE A 96 4.78 1.85 5.05
CA ILE A 96 4.16 0.79 5.82
C ILE A 96 4.53 0.98 7.29
N LYS A 97 3.57 0.68 8.17
CA LYS A 97 3.73 0.47 9.61
C LYS A 97 2.96 -0.79 10.00
N ASN A 98 3.15 -1.24 11.24
CA ASN A 98 2.65 -2.52 11.74
C ASN A 98 1.21 -2.87 11.34
N ASN A 99 0.27 -1.91 11.39
CA ASN A 99 -1.15 -2.15 11.11
C ASN A 99 -1.71 -1.31 9.95
N TYR A 100 -0.88 -0.58 9.21
CA TYR A 100 -1.36 0.25 8.12
C TYR A 100 -0.31 0.50 7.04
N TYR A 101 -0.78 0.81 5.84
CA TYR A 101 0.06 1.31 4.76
C TYR A 101 -0.51 2.58 4.14
N LYS A 102 0.37 3.43 3.61
CA LYS A 102 0.02 4.58 2.78
C LYS A 102 0.22 4.21 1.32
N PHE A 103 -0.66 4.66 0.45
CA PHE A 103 -0.57 4.40 -0.97
C PHE A 103 -0.82 5.64 -1.81
N LYS A 104 -0.33 5.56 -3.05
CA LYS A 104 -0.68 6.43 -4.17
C LYS A 104 -1.25 5.55 -5.27
N GLY A 105 -2.37 5.92 -5.86
CA GLY A 105 -2.95 5.19 -6.96
C GLY A 105 -3.46 6.12 -8.07
N ALA A 106 -3.43 5.62 -9.29
CA ALA A 106 -3.87 6.35 -10.48
C ALA A 106 -4.42 5.37 -11.51
N TYR A 107 -5.33 5.84 -12.35
CA TYR A 107 -5.72 5.10 -13.56
C TYR A 107 -4.58 5.16 -14.56
N GLU A 108 -4.35 4.06 -15.28
CA GLU A 108 -3.36 4.03 -16.35
C GLU A 108 -3.63 5.13 -17.40
N GLY A 109 -2.62 5.96 -17.66
CA GLY A 109 -2.73 7.08 -18.61
C GLY A 109 -3.49 8.31 -18.09
N SER A 110 -3.82 8.39 -16.80
CA SER A 110 -4.49 9.54 -16.18
C SER A 110 -3.54 10.38 -15.32
N ASP A 111 -3.72 11.69 -15.33
CA ASP A 111 -3.05 12.63 -14.40
C ASP A 111 -3.70 12.63 -13.00
N PHE A 112 -4.82 11.93 -12.82
CA PHE A 112 -5.48 11.82 -11.54
C PHE A 112 -4.69 10.92 -10.57
N VAL A 113 -4.32 11.49 -9.42
CA VAL A 113 -3.63 10.76 -8.36
C VAL A 113 -4.47 10.76 -7.09
N GLN A 114 -4.83 9.56 -6.64
CA GLN A 114 -5.45 9.32 -5.35
C GLN A 114 -4.38 8.96 -4.33
N THR A 115 -4.44 9.59 -3.15
CA THR A 115 -3.64 9.18 -1.98
C THR A 115 -4.55 8.63 -0.90
N GLY A 116 -4.05 7.71 -0.09
CA GLY A 116 -4.82 7.16 1.01
C GLY A 116 -3.98 6.39 2.03
N THR A 117 -4.64 6.03 3.13
CA THR A 117 -4.08 5.18 4.18
C THR A 117 -5.03 4.02 4.46
N SER A 118 -4.55 2.79 4.33
CA SER A 118 -5.32 1.57 4.57
C SER A 118 -4.85 0.90 5.86
N HIS A 119 -5.78 0.65 6.77
CA HIS A 119 -5.55 -0.01 8.05
C HIS A 119 -6.09 -1.44 8.01
N ILE A 120 -5.34 -2.39 8.55
CA ILE A 120 -5.87 -3.73 8.84
C ILE A 120 -6.95 -3.56 9.92
N ILE A 121 -8.11 -4.19 9.71
CA ILE A 121 -9.13 -4.35 10.74
C ILE A 121 -9.13 -5.83 11.14
N GLN A 122 -8.99 -6.10 12.43
CA GLN A 122 -9.26 -7.42 12.97
C GLN A 122 -10.78 -7.51 13.11
N GLU A 123 -11.40 -8.48 12.44
CA GLU A 123 -12.76 -8.94 12.78
C GLU A 123 -12.71 -9.75 14.08
#